data_AF-A0A0D2ETG0-F1
#
_entry.id   AF-A0A0D2ETG0-F1
#
_cell.length_a   1.000
_cell.length_b   1.000
_cell.length_c   1.000
_cell.angle_alpha   90.00
_cell.angle_beta   90.00
_cell.angle_gamma   90.00
#
_symmetry.space_group_name_H-M   'P 1'
#
loop_
_entity.id
_entity.type
_entity.pdbx_description
1 polymer ?
#
loop_
_entity_poly.entity_id
_entity_poly.type
_entity_poly.pdbx_seq_one_letter_code
_entity_poly.pdbx_strand_id
1 'polypeptide(L)'
;MEHPTLSVMVPMAIQDPGLFKCLITAAQSLYERRRNPDPRRSVRSKALILAQNDAIQALQKRLSQPDAPFDDGVVMSVLHLMTADSSAADLPALKMHLKGARQIIALRGGLGVSPAHLALRGTMATTEFYIALGQYLGLSPDDRSAIPMQPITYVGHPFPPKVCDYVAKMPVGIAEAALTGQLSVRCMKLFAELSQWAPLADRVQTGQAQPPQDVLTRYARLYCAPREFARDAMMLVLDLQRSGIPPGLEHVTASGLATIVRHMSEQNPTTFLDHMSLNILLANVKAIDTPTVAESEVIIWLALVIKWRTQPAGPLPKADELLEYALESFPATRTWKSMAKICRKFWWFGRFETEWKATWQRGLERLEQQRRGVEERRAPLIRG
;
A
#
# COMPACT_ATOMS: atom_id res chain seq x y z
N MET A 1 6.22 -17.09 12.33
CA MET A 1 4.79 -17.05 12.70
C MET A 1 3.99 -16.70 11.45
N GLU A 2 2.87 -17.37 11.21
CA GLU A 2 2.21 -17.42 9.90
C GLU A 2 1.33 -16.20 9.62
N HIS A 3 1.17 -15.88 8.33
CA HIS A 3 0.35 -14.78 7.83
C HIS A 3 -1.12 -14.90 8.29
N PRO A 4 -1.85 -13.83 8.66
CA PRO A 4 -3.22 -13.95 9.20
C PRO A 4 -4.23 -14.67 8.30
N THR A 5 -4.07 -14.60 6.97
CA THR A 5 -4.84 -15.46 6.05
C THR A 5 -4.57 -16.96 6.27
N LEU A 6 -3.33 -17.35 6.57
CA LEU A 6 -3.00 -18.75 6.89
C LEU A 6 -3.45 -19.13 8.29
N SER A 7 -3.28 -18.25 9.28
CA SER A 7 -3.55 -18.60 10.69
C SER A 7 -5.03 -18.44 11.10
N VAL A 8 -5.85 -17.76 10.30
CA VAL A 8 -7.27 -17.52 10.59
C VAL A 8 -8.16 -18.04 9.47
N MET A 9 -7.94 -17.56 8.24
CA MET A 9 -8.83 -17.86 7.12
C MET A 9 -8.73 -19.34 6.69
N VAL A 10 -7.52 -19.90 6.57
CA VAL A 10 -7.37 -21.31 6.16
C VAL A 10 -8.04 -22.28 7.16
N PRO A 11 -7.84 -22.17 8.49
CA PRO A 11 -8.54 -23.00 9.45
C PRO A 11 -10.07 -22.93 9.33
N MET A 12 -10.63 -21.72 9.18
CA MET A 12 -12.07 -21.54 8.97
C MET A 12 -12.56 -22.22 7.69
N ALA A 13 -11.80 -22.09 6.60
CA ALA A 13 -12.15 -22.71 5.32
C ALA A 13 -12.09 -24.23 5.34
N ILE A 14 -11.10 -24.83 6.01
CA ILE A 14 -10.97 -26.30 6.11
C ILE A 14 -12.15 -26.93 6.84
N GLN A 15 -12.78 -26.20 7.77
CA GLN A 15 -13.92 -26.68 8.55
C GLN A 15 -15.25 -26.58 7.79
N ASP A 16 -15.28 -25.91 6.63
CA ASP A 16 -16.50 -25.65 5.87
C ASP A 16 -16.30 -25.99 4.38
N PRO A 17 -16.97 -27.04 3.86
CA PRO A 17 -16.77 -27.48 2.48
C PRO A 17 -17.05 -26.42 1.41
N GLY A 18 -18.01 -25.52 1.65
CA GLY A 18 -18.36 -24.46 0.70
C GLY A 18 -17.31 -23.34 0.69
N LEU A 19 -16.85 -22.95 1.87
CA LEU A 19 -15.79 -21.98 2.03
C LEU A 19 -14.44 -22.52 1.53
N PHE A 20 -14.17 -23.81 1.73
CA PHE A 20 -12.99 -24.49 1.18
C PHE A 20 -12.93 -24.37 -0.34
N LYS A 21 -14.05 -24.60 -1.04
CA LYS A 21 -14.12 -24.41 -2.50
C LYS A 21 -13.73 -22.99 -2.90
N CYS A 22 -14.27 -21.98 -2.21
CA CYS A 22 -13.94 -20.57 -2.47
C CYS A 22 -12.45 -20.28 -2.25
N LEU A 23 -11.87 -20.78 -1.15
CA LEU A 23 -10.44 -20.65 -0.85
C LEU A 23 -9.59 -21.26 -1.96
N ILE A 24 -9.92 -22.48 -2.42
CA ILE A 24 -9.18 -23.16 -3.49
C ILE A 24 -9.27 -22.38 -4.80
N THR A 25 -10.44 -21.86 -5.17
CA THR A 25 -10.60 -21.00 -6.35
C THR A 25 -9.70 -19.76 -6.28
N ALA A 26 -9.65 -19.09 -5.11
CA ALA A 26 -8.78 -17.95 -4.90
C ALA A 26 -7.29 -18.32 -5.01
N ALA A 27 -6.88 -19.41 -4.35
CA ALA A 27 -5.51 -19.89 -4.36
C ALA A 27 -5.06 -20.29 -5.78
N GLN A 28 -5.90 -21.04 -6.50
CA GLN A 28 -5.63 -21.43 -7.89
C GLN A 28 -5.54 -20.22 -8.81
N SER A 29 -6.40 -19.22 -8.63
CA SER A 29 -6.34 -17.97 -9.41
C SER A 29 -5.04 -17.20 -9.19
N LEU A 30 -4.58 -17.09 -7.94
CA LEU A 30 -3.29 -16.48 -7.61
C LEU A 30 -2.12 -17.30 -8.18
N TYR A 31 -2.21 -18.63 -8.13
CA TYR A 31 -1.21 -19.53 -8.69
C TYR A 31 -1.06 -19.35 -10.21
N GLU A 32 -2.19 -19.33 -10.94
CA GLU A 32 -2.22 -19.12 -12.39
C GLU A 32 -1.70 -17.73 -12.75
N ARG A 33 -2.15 -16.68 -12.05
CA ARG A 33 -1.71 -15.30 -12.27
C ARG A 33 -0.20 -15.14 -12.15
N ARG A 34 0.42 -15.74 -11.13
CA ARG A 34 1.88 -15.64 -10.91
C ARG A 34 2.71 -16.32 -11.98
N ARG A 35 2.13 -17.29 -12.69
CA ARG A 35 2.78 -18.03 -13.77
C ARG A 35 2.38 -17.55 -15.16
N ASN A 36 1.48 -16.58 -15.23
CA ASN A 36 1.07 -16.02 -16.50
C ASN A 36 2.17 -15.07 -17.03
N PRO A 37 2.75 -15.35 -18.21
CA PRO A 37 3.73 -14.46 -18.82
C PRO A 37 3.15 -13.11 -19.26
N ASP A 38 1.84 -13.01 -19.53
CA ASP A 38 1.16 -11.75 -19.83
C ASP A 38 0.14 -11.37 -18.74
N PRO A 39 0.51 -10.50 -17.78
CA PRO A 39 -0.39 -10.08 -16.71
C PRO A 39 -1.59 -9.26 -17.21
N ARG A 40 -1.62 -8.85 -18.49
CA ARG A 40 -2.75 -8.12 -19.10
C ARG A 40 -3.78 -9.03 -19.75
N ARG A 41 -3.46 -10.31 -19.96
CA ARG A 41 -4.33 -11.30 -20.61
C ARG A 41 -4.32 -12.58 -19.80
N SER A 42 -5.06 -12.58 -18.69
CA SER A 42 -5.24 -13.79 -17.88
C SER A 42 -6.36 -14.65 -18.43
N VAL A 43 -6.01 -15.77 -19.05
CA VAL A 43 -6.96 -16.80 -19.45
C VAL A 43 -7.12 -17.76 -18.29
N ARG A 44 -8.34 -17.86 -17.74
CA ARG A 44 -8.66 -18.84 -16.70
C ARG A 44 -8.56 -20.25 -17.28
N SER A 45 -7.88 -21.17 -16.58
CA SER A 45 -7.88 -22.57 -16.99
C SER A 45 -9.29 -23.19 -16.92
N LYS A 46 -9.55 -24.26 -17.68
CA LYS A 46 -10.81 -25.00 -17.58
C LYS A 46 -11.08 -25.50 -16.16
N ALA A 47 -10.03 -25.93 -15.45
CA ALA A 47 -10.12 -26.36 -14.06
C ALA A 47 -10.54 -25.21 -13.13
N LEU A 48 -9.96 -24.02 -13.31
CA LEU A 48 -10.33 -22.85 -12.53
C LEU A 48 -11.78 -22.41 -12.78
N ILE A 49 -12.24 -22.46 -14.04
CA ILE A 49 -13.64 -22.15 -14.38
C ILE A 49 -14.60 -23.11 -13.66
N LEU A 50 -14.31 -24.41 -13.67
CA LEU A 50 -15.13 -25.40 -12.97
C LEU A 50 -15.12 -25.18 -11.45
N ALA A 51 -13.94 -24.96 -10.86
CA ALA A 51 -13.82 -24.68 -9.43
C ALA A 51 -14.54 -23.38 -9.03
N GLN A 52 -14.50 -22.35 -9.87
CA GLN A 52 -15.23 -21.10 -9.64
C GLN A 52 -16.75 -21.30 -9.69
N ASN A 53 -17.26 -22.10 -10.63
CA ASN A 53 -18.68 -22.43 -10.69
C ASN A 53 -19.14 -23.17 -9.42
N ASP A 54 -18.36 -24.15 -8.96
CA ASP A 54 -18.65 -24.90 -7.73
C ASP A 54 -18.64 -23.99 -6.48
N ALA A 55 -17.70 -23.04 -6.42
CA ALA A 55 -17.61 -22.06 -5.34
C ALA A 55 -18.82 -21.10 -5.35
N ILE A 56 -19.24 -20.62 -6.53
CA ILE A 56 -20.43 -19.76 -6.67
C ILE A 56 -21.69 -20.51 -6.24
N GLN A 57 -21.86 -21.76 -6.66
CA GLN A 57 -23.01 -22.58 -6.23
C GLN A 57 -23.02 -22.80 -4.72
N ALA A 58 -21.85 -23.05 -4.11
CA ALA A 58 -21.73 -23.18 -2.67
C ALA A 58 -22.12 -21.89 -1.93
N LEU A 59 -21.66 -20.73 -2.43
CA LEU A 59 -22.05 -19.42 -1.89
C LEU A 59 -23.55 -19.18 -2.03
N GLN A 60 -24.16 -19.49 -3.18
CA GLN A 60 -25.59 -19.34 -3.38
C GLN A 60 -26.41 -20.19 -2.39
N LYS A 61 -26.02 -21.45 -2.18
CA LYS A 61 -26.64 -22.33 -1.18
C LYS A 61 -26.50 -21.79 0.25
N ARG A 62 -25.39 -21.12 0.55
CA ARG A 62 -25.16 -20.47 1.84
C ARG A 62 -26.04 -19.23 2.00
N LEU A 63 -26.13 -18.40 0.97
CA LEU A 63 -26.97 -17.20 0.94
C LEU A 63 -28.46 -17.50 1.03
N SER A 64 -28.90 -18.70 0.65
CA SER A 64 -30.30 -19.11 0.80
C SER A 64 -30.67 -19.49 2.24
N GLN A 65 -29.72 -19.53 3.17
CA GLN A 65 -30.00 -19.85 4.57
C GLN A 65 -30.53 -18.61 5.33
N PRO A 66 -31.46 -18.78 6.29
CA PRO A 66 -32.04 -17.65 7.04
C PRO A 66 -31.00 -16.85 7.85
N ASP A 67 -29.92 -17.49 8.27
CA ASP A 67 -28.83 -16.94 9.09
C ASP A 67 -27.67 -16.35 8.26
N ALA A 68 -27.74 -16.44 6.92
CA ALA A 68 -26.72 -15.90 6.02
C ALA A 68 -26.32 -14.43 6.29
N PRO A 69 -27.24 -13.53 6.68
CA PRO A 69 -26.87 -12.15 7.02
C PRO A 69 -25.85 -12.03 8.16
N PHE A 70 -25.74 -13.03 9.04
CA PHE A 70 -24.86 -13.01 10.22
C PHE A 70 -23.64 -13.94 10.11
N ASP A 71 -23.53 -14.71 9.03
CA ASP A 71 -22.51 -15.73 8.84
C ASP A 71 -21.22 -15.17 8.21
N ASP A 72 -20.12 -15.08 8.96
CA ASP A 72 -18.80 -14.64 8.47
C ASP A 72 -18.28 -15.43 7.26
N GLY A 73 -18.68 -16.70 7.12
CA GLY A 73 -18.34 -17.54 5.98
C GLY A 73 -18.90 -16.99 4.65
N VAL A 74 -20.00 -16.23 4.68
CA VAL A 74 -20.54 -15.57 3.49
C VAL A 74 -19.60 -14.46 3.02
N VAL A 75 -19.22 -13.55 3.92
CA VAL A 75 -18.31 -12.42 3.59
C VAL A 75 -16.98 -12.98 3.10
N MET A 76 -16.47 -13.99 3.78
CA MET A 76 -15.21 -14.63 3.43
C MET A 76 -15.24 -15.31 2.06
N SER A 77 -16.32 -16.02 1.73
CA SER A 77 -16.52 -16.62 0.41
C SER A 77 -16.52 -15.56 -0.71
N VAL A 78 -17.22 -14.44 -0.50
CA VAL A 78 -17.24 -13.31 -1.46
C VAL A 78 -15.84 -12.71 -1.64
N LEU A 79 -15.06 -12.52 -0.56
CA LEU A 79 -13.69 -12.01 -0.66
C LEU A 79 -12.74 -12.96 -1.41
N HIS A 80 -12.93 -14.27 -1.26
CA HIS A 80 -12.18 -15.26 -2.04
C HIS A 80 -12.54 -15.19 -3.54
N LEU A 81 -13.82 -15.07 -3.87
CA LEU A 81 -14.24 -14.86 -5.27
C LEU A 81 -13.71 -13.53 -5.84
N MET A 82 -13.71 -12.45 -5.06
CA MET A 82 -13.07 -11.18 -5.45
C MET A 82 -11.58 -11.35 -5.75
N THR A 83 -10.88 -12.21 -5.01
CA THR A 83 -9.47 -12.52 -5.28
C THR A 83 -9.30 -13.22 -6.63
N ALA A 84 -10.22 -14.14 -6.97
CA ALA A 84 -10.24 -14.80 -8.27
C ALA A 84 -10.51 -13.83 -9.42
N ASP A 85 -11.51 -12.96 -9.28
CA ASP A 85 -11.87 -11.97 -10.31
C ASP A 85 -10.77 -10.93 -10.52
N SER A 86 -10.17 -10.45 -9.42
CA SER A 86 -8.99 -9.57 -9.49
C SER A 86 -7.81 -10.22 -10.20
N SER A 87 -7.62 -11.53 -10.01
CA SER A 87 -6.53 -12.27 -10.65
C SER A 87 -6.77 -12.50 -12.14
N ALA A 88 -8.04 -12.62 -12.54
CA ALA A 88 -8.45 -12.74 -13.94
C ALA A 88 -8.60 -11.38 -14.65
N ALA A 89 -8.35 -10.26 -13.97
CA ALA A 89 -8.66 -8.91 -14.45
C ALA A 89 -10.15 -8.70 -14.83
N ASP A 90 -11.05 -9.46 -14.21
CA ASP A 90 -12.50 -9.40 -14.41
C ASP A 90 -13.12 -8.31 -13.54
N LEU A 91 -12.89 -7.06 -13.95
CA LEU A 91 -13.29 -5.89 -13.18
C LEU A 91 -14.81 -5.79 -12.95
N PRO A 92 -15.70 -6.15 -13.92
CA PRO A 92 -17.14 -6.17 -13.68
C PRO A 92 -17.55 -7.12 -12.54
N ALA A 93 -17.08 -8.38 -12.57
CA ALA A 93 -17.37 -9.35 -11.51
C ALA A 93 -16.81 -8.91 -10.16
N LEU A 94 -15.57 -8.40 -10.15
CA LEU A 94 -14.92 -7.87 -8.96
C LEU A 94 -15.74 -6.76 -8.29
N LYS A 95 -16.24 -5.80 -9.08
CA LYS A 95 -17.05 -4.68 -8.59
C LYS A 95 -18.40 -5.15 -8.06
N MET A 96 -19.03 -6.12 -8.72
CA MET A 96 -20.28 -6.73 -8.26
C MET A 96 -20.10 -7.40 -6.90
N HIS A 97 -19.06 -8.23 -6.74
CA HIS A 97 -18.76 -8.89 -5.48
C HIS A 97 -18.39 -7.89 -4.38
N LEU A 98 -17.60 -6.85 -4.70
CA LEU A 98 -17.29 -5.78 -3.73
C LEU A 98 -18.57 -5.07 -3.24
N LYS A 99 -19.50 -4.76 -4.14
CA LYS A 99 -20.79 -4.17 -3.78
C LYS A 99 -21.59 -5.10 -2.85
N GLY A 100 -21.65 -6.39 -3.17
CA GLY A 100 -22.31 -7.39 -2.34
C GLY A 100 -21.67 -7.51 -0.94
N ALA A 101 -20.35 -7.60 -0.87
CA ALA A 101 -19.61 -7.65 0.39
C ALA A 101 -19.89 -6.43 1.27
N ARG A 102 -19.85 -5.21 0.71
CA ARG A 102 -20.18 -3.97 1.42
C ARG A 102 -21.61 -3.99 1.97
N GLN A 103 -22.58 -4.45 1.18
CA GLN A 103 -23.98 -4.52 1.59
C GLN A 103 -24.17 -5.51 2.75
N ILE A 104 -23.57 -6.70 2.68
CA ILE A 104 -23.64 -7.70 3.75
C ILE A 104 -23.00 -7.17 5.03
N ILE A 105 -21.83 -6.53 4.93
CA ILE A 105 -21.15 -5.92 6.09
C ILE A 105 -22.01 -4.79 6.69
N ALA A 106 -22.63 -3.95 5.86
CA ALA A 106 -23.49 -2.87 6.32
C ALA A 106 -24.71 -3.40 7.08
N LEU A 107 -25.34 -4.48 6.62
CA LEU A 107 -26.46 -5.14 7.30
C LEU A 107 -26.08 -5.68 8.70
N ARG A 108 -24.79 -5.96 8.94
CA ARG A 108 -24.27 -6.39 10.24
C ARG A 108 -23.90 -5.24 11.17
N GLY A 109 -23.97 -3.99 10.71
CA GLY A 109 -23.45 -2.84 11.44
C GLY A 109 -21.92 -2.68 11.36
N GLY A 110 -21.26 -3.38 10.44
CA GLY A 110 -19.81 -3.35 10.24
C GLY A 110 -19.06 -4.58 10.75
N LEU A 111 -17.75 -4.58 10.56
CA LEU A 111 -16.84 -5.61 11.07
C LEU A 111 -16.10 -5.09 12.32
N GLY A 112 -16.04 -5.93 13.34
CA GLY A 112 -15.35 -5.63 14.61
C GLY A 112 -13.81 -5.77 14.54
N VAL A 113 -13.22 -6.08 15.69
CA VAL A 113 -11.75 -6.18 15.89
C VAL A 113 -11.25 -7.60 16.18
N SER A 114 -12.10 -8.61 15.98
CA SER A 114 -11.67 -10.01 16.09
C SER A 114 -10.60 -10.31 15.02
N PRO A 115 -9.70 -11.31 15.25
CA PRO A 115 -8.72 -11.69 14.24
C PRO A 115 -9.31 -12.01 12.87
N ALA A 116 -10.48 -12.64 12.82
CA ALA A 116 -11.22 -12.91 11.59
C ALA A 116 -11.69 -11.63 10.91
N HIS A 117 -12.34 -10.73 11.64
CA HIS A 117 -12.79 -9.44 11.10
C HIS A 117 -11.62 -8.58 10.59
N LEU A 118 -10.49 -8.56 11.31
CA LEU A 118 -9.29 -7.88 10.87
C LEU A 118 -8.70 -8.48 9.59
N ALA A 119 -8.68 -9.82 9.47
CA ALA A 119 -8.27 -10.49 8.24
C ALA A 119 -9.19 -10.14 7.06
N LEU A 120 -10.52 -10.18 7.26
CA LEU A 120 -11.51 -9.81 6.25
C LEU A 120 -11.33 -8.35 5.79
N ARG A 121 -11.21 -7.42 6.74
CA ARG A 121 -10.95 -5.99 6.46
C ARG A 121 -9.66 -5.77 5.69
N GLY A 122 -8.57 -6.42 6.07
CA GLY A 122 -7.29 -6.32 5.36
C GLY A 122 -7.37 -6.84 3.92
N THR A 123 -8.05 -7.97 3.69
CA THR A 123 -8.27 -8.51 2.34
C THR A 123 -9.14 -7.56 1.50
N MET A 124 -10.24 -7.08 2.07
CA MET A 124 -11.13 -6.11 1.40
C MET A 124 -10.38 -4.82 1.04
N ALA A 125 -9.60 -4.26 1.97
CA ALA A 125 -8.80 -3.07 1.73
C ALA A 125 -7.77 -3.27 0.61
N THR A 126 -7.19 -4.46 0.50
CA THR A 126 -6.28 -4.81 -0.61
C THR A 126 -7.02 -4.75 -1.95
N THR A 127 -8.23 -5.30 -2.04
CA THR A 127 -9.03 -5.23 -3.27
C THR A 127 -9.38 -3.79 -3.64
N GLU A 128 -9.87 -3.01 -2.67
CA GLU A 128 -10.22 -1.60 -2.87
C GLU A 128 -9.02 -0.77 -3.31
N PHE A 129 -7.84 -1.02 -2.72
CA PHE A 129 -6.58 -0.42 -3.12
C PHE A 129 -6.29 -0.66 -4.61
N TYR A 130 -6.40 -1.89 -5.10
CA TYR A 130 -6.12 -2.19 -6.51
C TYR A 130 -7.14 -1.60 -7.48
N ILE A 131 -8.41 -1.50 -7.08
CA ILE A 131 -9.43 -0.83 -7.90
C ILE A 131 -9.11 0.67 -7.99
N ALA A 132 -8.82 1.32 -6.85
CA ALA A 132 -8.45 2.73 -6.82
C ALA A 132 -7.16 3.00 -7.61
N LEU A 133 -6.15 2.15 -7.45
CA LEU A 133 -4.89 2.23 -8.20
C LEU A 133 -5.12 2.07 -9.71
N GLY A 134 -5.97 1.11 -10.13
CA GLY A 134 -6.30 0.93 -11.54
C GLY A 134 -6.96 2.16 -12.16
N GLN A 135 -7.85 2.83 -11.43
CA GLN A 135 -8.47 4.08 -11.87
C GLN A 135 -7.47 5.24 -11.89
N TYR A 136 -6.62 5.36 -10.86
CA TYR A 136 -5.57 6.38 -10.77
C TYR A 136 -4.56 6.28 -11.92
N LEU A 137 -4.12 5.07 -12.24
CA LEU A 137 -3.17 4.79 -13.32
C LEU A 137 -3.79 4.84 -14.72
N GLY A 138 -5.10 5.09 -14.86
CA GLY A 138 -5.80 5.06 -16.15
C GLY A 138 -5.89 3.66 -16.79
N LEU A 139 -5.70 2.60 -16.00
CA LEU A 139 -5.80 1.20 -16.46
C LEU A 139 -7.24 0.70 -16.50
N SER A 140 -8.15 1.38 -15.80
CA SER A 140 -9.58 1.10 -15.82
C SER A 140 -10.37 2.41 -15.84
N PRO A 141 -11.59 2.42 -16.41
CA PRO A 141 -12.45 3.60 -16.39
C PRO A 141 -12.71 4.10 -14.96
N ASP A 142 -12.81 5.42 -14.80
CA ASP A 142 -13.24 6.05 -13.56
C ASP A 142 -14.64 5.55 -13.18
N ASP A 143 -14.79 5.00 -11.98
CA ASP A 143 -16.05 4.45 -11.49
C ASP A 143 -16.27 4.85 -10.04
N ARG A 144 -17.10 5.89 -9.88
CA ARG A 144 -17.47 6.47 -8.59
C ARG A 144 -18.43 5.58 -7.79
N SER A 145 -19.07 4.59 -8.41
CA SER A 145 -19.87 3.61 -7.68
C SER A 145 -18.98 2.59 -6.96
N ALA A 146 -17.87 2.21 -7.59
CA ALA A 146 -16.88 1.30 -7.00
C ALA A 146 -16.01 2.03 -5.96
N ILE A 147 -15.55 3.23 -6.28
CA ILE A 147 -14.71 4.06 -5.40
C ILE A 147 -15.35 5.46 -5.29
N PRO A 148 -16.23 5.67 -4.29
CA PRO A 148 -16.88 6.95 -4.07
C PRO A 148 -15.86 8.07 -3.83
N MET A 149 -16.08 9.21 -4.48
CA MET A 149 -15.27 10.40 -4.30
C MET A 149 -15.59 11.06 -2.97
N GLN A 150 -14.57 11.46 -2.22
CA GLN A 150 -14.72 12.26 -1.01
C GLN A 150 -14.21 13.69 -1.23
N PRO A 151 -14.83 14.71 -0.60
CA PRO A 151 -14.38 16.08 -0.74
C PRO A 151 -12.99 16.28 -0.12
N ILE A 152 -12.21 17.17 -0.73
CA ILE A 152 -10.89 17.57 -0.26
C ILE A 152 -11.00 18.98 0.30
N THR A 153 -10.62 19.13 1.56
CA THR A 153 -10.74 20.40 2.28
C THR A 153 -9.37 20.80 2.83
N TYR A 154 -8.96 22.01 2.48
CA TYR A 154 -7.78 22.68 3.02
C TYR A 154 -8.21 23.67 4.09
N VAL A 155 -7.36 23.86 5.10
CA VAL A 155 -7.58 24.86 6.15
C VAL A 155 -6.32 25.71 6.26
N GLY A 156 -6.50 27.03 6.39
CA GLY A 156 -5.41 27.96 6.66
C GLY A 156 -5.14 28.13 8.15
N HIS A 157 -4.07 28.84 8.48
CA HIS A 157 -3.78 29.23 9.86
C HIS A 157 -4.68 30.39 10.32
N PRO A 158 -5.05 30.44 11.62
CA PRO A 158 -4.78 29.43 12.64
C PRO A 158 -5.61 28.16 12.44
N PHE A 159 -4.99 26.99 12.68
CA PHE A 159 -5.69 25.71 12.52
C PHE A 159 -6.81 25.51 13.55
N PRO A 160 -7.94 24.89 13.17
CA PRO A 160 -8.95 24.46 14.11
C PRO A 160 -8.40 23.46 15.14
N PRO A 161 -8.94 23.39 16.38
CA PRO A 161 -8.44 22.50 17.43
C PRO A 161 -8.30 21.03 16.98
N LYS A 162 -9.29 20.52 16.25
CA LYS A 162 -9.28 19.14 15.71
C LYS A 162 -8.13 18.88 14.73
N VAL A 163 -7.69 19.89 14.00
CA VAL A 163 -6.55 19.77 13.07
C VAL A 163 -5.24 19.81 13.86
N CYS A 164 -5.15 20.65 14.90
CA CYS A 164 -4.03 20.61 15.84
C CYS A 164 -3.88 19.23 16.50
N ASP A 165 -4.98 18.56 16.85
CA ASP A 165 -4.96 17.19 17.39
C ASP A 165 -4.36 16.18 16.41
N TYR A 166 -4.58 16.35 15.11
CA TYR A 166 -3.95 15.49 14.10
C TYR A 166 -2.47 15.78 14.00
N VAL A 167 -2.07 17.06 13.88
CA VAL A 167 -0.67 17.48 13.77
C VAL A 167 0.15 17.00 14.97
N ALA A 168 -0.42 17.09 16.18
CA ALA A 168 0.24 16.64 17.42
C ALA A 168 0.51 15.13 17.48
N LYS A 169 -0.19 14.31 16.69
CA LYS A 169 -0.01 12.84 16.66
C LYS A 169 0.99 12.40 15.60
N MET A 170 1.40 13.27 14.69
CA MET A 170 2.30 12.93 13.59
C MET A 170 3.76 12.96 14.03
N PRO A 171 4.66 12.24 13.34
CA PRO A 171 6.10 12.50 13.46
C PRO A 171 6.43 13.94 13.08
N VAL A 172 7.47 14.50 13.70
CA VAL A 172 7.88 15.90 13.55
C VAL A 172 7.99 16.32 12.08
N GLY A 173 8.59 15.50 11.22
CA GLY A 173 8.77 15.82 9.80
C GLY A 173 7.46 15.95 9.03
N ILE A 174 6.45 15.13 9.35
CA ILE A 174 5.12 15.24 8.74
C ILE A 174 4.33 16.40 9.37
N ALA A 175 4.48 16.63 10.67
CA ALA A 175 3.85 17.75 11.36
C ALA A 175 4.33 19.10 10.79
N GLU A 176 5.64 19.27 10.59
CA GLU A 176 6.21 20.46 9.95
C GLU A 176 5.72 20.65 8.52
N ALA A 177 5.65 19.56 7.75
CA ALA A 177 5.06 19.59 6.41
C ALA A 177 3.57 19.96 6.42
N ALA A 178 2.80 19.54 7.43
CA ALA A 178 1.40 19.96 7.59
C ALA A 178 1.26 21.45 7.91
N LEU A 179 2.19 22.00 8.69
CA LEU A 179 2.20 23.41 9.07
C LEU A 179 2.44 24.37 7.89
N THR A 180 2.89 23.88 6.73
CA THR A 180 2.98 24.71 5.50
C THR A 180 1.60 25.07 4.93
N GLY A 181 0.52 24.44 5.40
CA GLY A 181 -0.85 24.64 4.91
C GLY A 181 -1.14 23.93 3.58
N GLN A 182 -0.20 23.12 3.07
CA GLN A 182 -0.31 22.41 1.79
C GLN A 182 -0.95 21.02 1.90
N LEU A 183 -1.32 20.58 3.11
CA LEU A 183 -1.96 19.29 3.35
C LEU A 183 -3.45 19.48 3.70
N SER A 184 -4.31 18.73 3.03
CA SER A 184 -5.73 18.64 3.28
C SER A 184 -6.01 18.01 4.65
N VAL A 185 -7.16 18.35 5.24
CA VAL A 185 -7.59 17.80 6.54
C VAL A 185 -7.68 16.28 6.50
N ARG A 186 -8.06 15.71 5.35
CA ARG A 186 -8.13 14.26 5.14
C ARG A 186 -6.73 13.64 5.14
N CYS A 187 -5.78 14.24 4.42
CA CYS A 187 -4.38 13.81 4.41
C CYS A 187 -3.77 13.85 5.82
N MET A 188 -4.01 14.94 6.55
CA MET A 188 -3.58 15.07 7.95
C MET A 188 -4.19 13.98 8.84
N LYS A 189 -5.51 13.76 8.77
CA LYS A 189 -6.15 12.69 9.54
C LYS A 189 -5.54 11.32 9.26
N LEU A 190 -5.32 11.00 7.98
CA LEU A 190 -4.74 9.72 7.55
C LEU A 190 -3.34 9.49 8.13
N PHE A 191 -2.48 10.52 8.15
CA PHE A 191 -1.14 10.41 8.74
C PHE A 191 -1.15 10.34 10.27
N ALA A 192 -2.10 10.99 10.92
CA ALA A 192 -2.27 10.85 12.37
C ALA A 192 -2.70 9.42 12.77
N GLU A 193 -3.49 8.74 11.93
CA GLU A 193 -3.89 7.34 12.16
C GLU A 193 -2.72 6.35 11.95
N LEU A 194 -1.82 6.64 11.01
CA LEU A 194 -0.59 5.86 10.79
C LEU A 194 0.29 5.79 12.05
N SER A 195 0.42 6.89 12.78
CA SER A 195 1.17 6.92 14.05
C SER A 195 0.63 5.98 15.11
N GLN A 196 -0.66 5.63 15.08
CA GLN A 196 -1.28 4.81 16.13
C GLN A 196 -0.86 3.35 16.08
N TRP A 197 -0.45 2.85 14.91
CA TRP A 197 -0.03 1.45 14.76
C TRP A 197 1.47 1.28 14.54
N ALA A 198 2.25 2.36 14.35
CA ALA A 198 3.71 2.28 14.30
C ALA A 198 4.33 1.56 15.53
N PRO A 199 3.85 1.76 16.78
CA PRO A 199 4.34 1.00 17.93
C PRO A 199 4.07 -0.51 17.84
N LEU A 200 3.03 -0.94 17.11
CA LEU A 200 2.78 -2.36 16.89
C LEU A 200 3.91 -3.01 16.06
N ALA A 201 4.59 -2.22 15.22
CA ALA A 201 5.73 -2.67 14.43
C ALA A 201 7.05 -2.55 15.20
N ASP A 202 7.17 -1.61 16.14
CA ASP A 202 8.39 -1.38 16.93
C ASP A 202 8.42 -2.26 18.18
N ARG A 203 8.86 -3.51 18.06
CA ARG A 203 9.13 -4.33 19.24
C ARG A 203 10.53 -3.99 19.76
N VAL A 204 10.59 -3.32 20.92
CA VAL A 204 11.63 -3.62 21.91
C VAL A 204 11.28 -5.02 22.46
N GLN A 205 12.24 -5.94 22.46
CA GLN A 205 12.08 -7.24 23.10
C GLN A 205 11.99 -7.05 24.62
N THR A 206 10.83 -6.63 25.13
CA THR A 206 10.53 -6.80 26.55
C THR A 206 10.33 -8.29 26.75
N GLY A 207 11.24 -8.95 27.46
CA GLY A 207 11.33 -10.41 27.65
C GLY A 207 10.15 -11.07 28.39
N GLN A 208 8.94 -10.50 28.32
CA GLN A 208 7.72 -11.10 28.83
C GLN A 208 7.00 -11.87 27.72
N ALA A 209 6.73 -13.15 27.98
CA ALA A 209 5.90 -13.98 27.12
C ALA A 209 4.47 -13.43 27.09
N GLN A 210 4.01 -12.96 25.94
CA GLN A 210 2.62 -12.52 25.74
C GLN A 210 1.71 -13.73 25.49
N PRO A 211 0.43 -13.71 25.92
CA PRO A 211 -0.53 -14.77 25.62
C PRO A 211 -0.70 -14.96 24.10
N PRO A 212 -0.94 -16.20 23.61
CA PRO A 212 -1.09 -16.48 22.17
C PRO A 212 -2.18 -15.66 21.46
N GLN A 213 -3.29 -15.35 22.16
CA GLN A 213 -4.41 -14.59 21.61
C GLN A 213 -4.08 -13.11 21.37
N ASP A 214 -3.26 -12.51 22.22
CA ASP A 214 -2.76 -11.13 22.05
C ASP A 214 -1.81 -11.04 20.87
N VAL A 215 -1.02 -12.10 20.67
CA VAL A 215 -0.09 -12.22 19.55
C VAL A 215 -0.85 -12.33 18.23
N LEU A 216 -1.83 -13.24 18.12
CA LEU A 216 -2.65 -13.37 16.90
C LEU A 216 -3.39 -12.08 16.56
N THR A 217 -4.02 -11.46 17.56
CA THR A 217 -4.74 -10.19 17.38
C THR A 217 -3.80 -9.09 16.90
N ARG A 218 -2.60 -8.99 17.48
CA ARG A 218 -1.57 -8.04 17.02
C ARG A 218 -1.17 -8.29 15.56
N TYR A 219 -0.91 -9.54 15.16
CA TYR A 219 -0.55 -9.85 13.78
C TYR A 219 -1.69 -9.55 12.81
N ALA A 220 -2.93 -9.84 13.18
CA ALA A 220 -4.10 -9.46 12.40
C ALA A 220 -4.22 -7.93 12.25
N ARG A 221 -3.91 -7.15 13.30
CA ARG A 221 -3.83 -5.68 13.21
C ARG A 221 -2.70 -5.20 12.29
N LEU A 222 -1.51 -5.81 12.38
CA LEU A 222 -0.37 -5.52 11.49
C LEU A 222 -0.63 -5.94 10.04
N TYR A 223 -1.55 -6.87 9.80
CA TYR A 223 -2.01 -7.20 8.47
C TYR A 223 -3.04 -6.18 7.96
N CYS A 224 -4.02 -5.84 8.80
CA CYS A 224 -5.16 -5.00 8.44
C CYS A 224 -4.82 -3.51 8.32
N ALA A 225 -4.32 -2.89 9.39
CA ALA A 225 -4.18 -1.43 9.49
C ALA A 225 -3.31 -0.82 8.38
N PRO A 226 -2.17 -1.42 8.00
CA PRO A 226 -1.39 -0.91 6.89
C PRO A 226 -2.15 -0.98 5.56
N ARG A 227 -2.88 -2.07 5.30
CA ARG A 227 -3.65 -2.23 4.04
C ARG A 227 -4.79 -1.22 3.94
N GLU A 228 -5.47 -0.95 5.05
CA GLU A 228 -6.48 0.11 5.11
C GLU A 228 -5.86 1.49 4.87
N PHE A 229 -4.72 1.77 5.48
CA PHE A 229 -3.97 2.99 5.22
C PHE A 229 -3.60 3.12 3.73
N ALA A 230 -3.04 2.07 3.13
CA ALA A 230 -2.62 2.12 1.73
C ALA A 230 -3.81 2.32 0.78
N ARG A 231 -4.94 1.68 1.07
CA ARG A 231 -6.22 1.92 0.38
C ARG A 231 -6.61 3.38 0.49
N ASP A 232 -6.67 3.94 1.70
CA ASP A 232 -7.15 5.30 1.94
C ASP A 232 -6.21 6.35 1.33
N ALA A 233 -4.90 6.10 1.36
CA ALA A 233 -3.90 6.90 0.68
C ALA A 233 -4.09 6.90 -0.84
N MET A 234 -4.34 5.72 -1.43
CA MET A 234 -4.58 5.62 -2.87
C MET A 234 -5.91 6.26 -3.28
N MET A 235 -6.95 6.13 -2.47
CA MET A 235 -8.22 6.83 -2.69
C MET A 235 -8.07 8.34 -2.57
N LEU A 236 -7.27 8.85 -1.62
CA LEU A 236 -6.96 10.27 -1.53
C LEU A 236 -6.26 10.77 -2.80
N VAL A 237 -5.26 10.05 -3.28
CA VAL A 237 -4.53 10.40 -4.51
C VAL A 237 -5.45 10.39 -5.74
N LEU A 238 -6.36 9.41 -5.83
CA LEU A 238 -7.37 9.36 -6.88
C LEU A 238 -8.35 10.56 -6.79
N ASP A 239 -8.79 10.92 -5.59
CA ASP A 239 -9.69 12.05 -5.40
C ASP A 239 -9.01 13.39 -5.69
N LEU A 240 -7.72 13.54 -5.40
CA LEU A 240 -6.92 14.70 -5.79
C LEU A 240 -6.89 14.84 -7.32
N GLN A 241 -6.63 13.74 -8.04
CA GLN A 241 -6.68 13.71 -9.51
C GLN A 241 -8.07 14.07 -10.04
N ARG A 242 -9.14 13.47 -9.48
CA ARG A 242 -10.53 13.75 -9.88
C ARG A 242 -10.94 15.20 -9.62
N SER A 243 -10.35 15.82 -8.60
CA SER A 243 -10.57 17.23 -8.25
C SER A 243 -9.75 18.19 -9.10
N GLY A 244 -8.89 17.69 -9.99
CA GLY A 244 -7.99 18.52 -10.80
C GLY A 244 -6.92 19.24 -9.96
N ILE A 245 -6.64 18.78 -8.74
CA ILE A 245 -5.61 19.36 -7.88
C ILE A 245 -4.25 18.95 -8.45
N PRO A 246 -3.33 19.90 -8.71
CA PRO A 246 -2.05 19.60 -9.32
C PRO A 246 -1.17 18.73 -8.41
N PRO A 247 -0.19 18.01 -8.98
CA PRO A 247 0.81 17.29 -8.21
C PRO A 247 1.45 18.19 -7.14
N GLY A 248 1.56 17.67 -5.93
CA GLY A 248 2.07 18.39 -4.78
C GLY A 248 2.48 17.43 -3.68
N LEU A 249 2.82 17.97 -2.50
CA LEU A 249 3.32 17.15 -1.39
C LEU A 249 2.36 16.03 -0.97
N GLU A 250 1.04 16.27 -1.02
CA GLU A 250 0.04 15.23 -0.73
C GLU A 250 0.14 14.04 -1.68
N HIS A 251 0.24 14.31 -2.99
CA HIS A 251 0.38 13.27 -4.00
C HIS A 251 1.61 12.42 -3.75
N VAL A 252 2.75 13.08 -3.52
CA VAL A 252 4.04 12.44 -3.25
C VAL A 252 3.97 11.61 -1.97
N THR A 253 3.45 12.18 -0.88
CA THR A 253 3.45 11.54 0.43
C THR A 253 2.48 10.36 0.48
N ALA A 254 1.24 10.53 0.01
CA ALA A 254 0.25 9.46 0.04
C ALA A 254 0.62 8.30 -0.90
N SER A 255 1.03 8.58 -2.14
CA SER A 255 1.44 7.51 -3.07
C SER A 255 2.76 6.84 -2.66
N GLY A 256 3.71 7.60 -2.12
CA GLY A 256 4.96 7.07 -1.57
C GLY A 256 4.73 6.13 -0.39
N LEU A 257 3.92 6.54 0.59
CA LEU A 257 3.57 5.71 1.73
C LEU A 257 2.77 4.46 1.32
N ALA A 258 1.82 4.59 0.39
CA ALA A 258 1.09 3.44 -0.14
C ALA A 258 2.05 2.42 -0.80
N THR A 259 3.08 2.90 -1.51
CA THR A 259 4.14 2.07 -2.09
C THR A 259 4.97 1.38 -1.01
N ILE A 260 5.38 2.09 0.03
CA ILE A 260 6.12 1.53 1.17
C ILE A 260 5.31 0.40 1.83
N VAL A 261 4.02 0.63 2.09
CA VAL A 261 3.14 -0.35 2.73
C VAL A 261 2.96 -1.60 1.88
N ARG A 262 2.77 -1.43 0.57
CA ARG A 262 2.65 -2.53 -0.39
C ARG A 262 3.87 -3.46 -0.36
N HIS A 263 5.07 -2.91 -0.15
CA HIS A 263 6.33 -3.65 -0.10
C HIS A 263 6.81 -3.99 1.33
N MET A 264 5.95 -3.89 2.34
CA MET A 264 6.33 -4.32 3.71
C MET A 264 6.52 -5.82 3.85
N SER A 265 5.76 -6.62 3.08
CA SER A 265 6.00 -8.05 2.96
C SER A 265 7.08 -8.21 1.91
N GLU A 266 8.33 -8.42 2.34
CA GLU A 266 9.53 -8.55 1.51
C GLU A 266 9.43 -9.65 0.42
N GLN A 267 8.34 -10.41 0.42
CA GLN A 267 8.01 -11.48 -0.53
C GLN A 267 7.05 -11.07 -1.66
N ASN A 268 6.60 -9.81 -1.71
CA ASN A 268 5.74 -9.35 -2.79
C ASN A 268 6.58 -9.07 -4.04
N PRO A 269 6.42 -9.83 -5.14
CA PRO A 269 7.18 -9.57 -6.36
C PRO A 269 6.79 -8.21 -6.94
N THR A 270 7.76 -7.53 -7.53
CA THR A 270 7.52 -6.29 -8.28
C THR A 270 6.65 -6.59 -9.50
N THR A 271 5.64 -5.76 -9.74
CA THR A 271 4.71 -5.89 -10.87
C THR A 271 4.76 -4.67 -11.76
N PHE A 272 4.16 -4.74 -12.96
CA PHE A 272 4.05 -3.57 -13.84
C PHE A 272 3.34 -2.36 -13.17
N LEU A 273 2.43 -2.62 -12.23
CA LEU A 273 1.77 -1.57 -11.44
C LEU A 273 2.76 -0.79 -10.58
N ASP A 274 3.78 -1.46 -10.05
CA ASP A 274 4.85 -0.82 -9.27
C ASP A 274 5.68 0.12 -10.13
N HIS A 275 6.02 -0.30 -11.36
CA HIS A 275 6.72 0.56 -12.31
C HIS A 275 5.90 1.80 -12.67
N MET A 276 4.61 1.64 -12.98
CA MET A 276 3.72 2.76 -13.31
C MET A 276 3.53 3.71 -12.12
N SER A 277 3.35 3.17 -10.92
CA SER A 277 3.17 3.96 -9.70
C SER A 277 4.42 4.79 -9.39
N LEU A 278 5.61 4.17 -9.49
CA LEU A 278 6.88 4.88 -9.26
C LEU A 278 7.20 5.90 -10.36
N ASN A 279 6.83 5.62 -11.61
CA ASN A 279 6.94 6.60 -12.70
C ASN A 279 6.17 7.88 -12.37
N ILE A 280 4.90 7.73 -11.96
CA ILE A 280 4.04 8.87 -11.62
C ILE A 280 4.54 9.54 -10.34
N LEU A 281 4.96 8.79 -9.33
CA LEU A 281 5.54 9.36 -8.11
C LEU A 281 6.77 10.21 -8.42
N LEU A 282 7.70 9.72 -9.25
CA LEU A 282 8.89 10.48 -9.64
C LEU A 282 8.50 11.75 -10.42
N ALA A 283 7.51 11.68 -11.30
CA ALA A 283 6.99 12.86 -12.00
C ALA A 283 6.38 13.88 -11.02
N ASN A 284 5.58 13.41 -10.04
CA ASN A 284 4.99 14.26 -9.02
C ASN A 284 6.04 14.93 -8.14
N VAL A 285 7.11 14.21 -7.77
CA VAL A 285 8.24 14.77 -7.02
C VAL A 285 8.91 15.89 -7.82
N LYS A 286 9.18 15.66 -9.11
CA LYS A 286 9.80 16.66 -10.00
C LYS A 286 8.90 17.85 -10.31
N ALA A 287 7.59 17.72 -10.13
CA ALA A 287 6.62 18.79 -10.36
C ALA A 287 6.53 19.78 -9.17
N ILE A 288 7.06 19.44 -7.99
CA ILE A 288 7.17 20.37 -6.87
C ILE A 288 8.34 21.31 -7.16
N ASP A 289 8.03 22.46 -7.73
CA ASP A 289 9.01 23.50 -8.04
C ASP A 289 9.46 24.18 -6.73
N THR A 290 10.78 24.28 -6.52
CA THR A 290 11.38 24.88 -5.31
C THR A 290 10.79 24.38 -3.96
N PRO A 291 10.95 23.09 -3.61
CA PRO A 291 10.38 22.55 -2.37
C PRO A 291 10.92 23.29 -1.15
N THR A 292 10.04 23.56 -0.18
CA THR A 292 10.41 24.04 1.15
C THR A 292 11.33 23.02 1.84
N VAL A 293 11.95 23.42 2.96
CA VAL A 293 12.80 22.52 3.75
C VAL A 293 12.02 21.28 4.21
N ALA A 294 10.79 21.47 4.73
CA ALA A 294 9.95 20.37 5.19
C ALA A 294 9.56 19.42 4.04
N GLU A 295 9.20 19.96 2.87
CA GLU A 295 8.89 19.16 1.68
C GLU A 295 10.10 18.36 1.19
N SER A 296 11.27 19.00 1.14
CA SER A 296 12.53 18.37 0.75
C SER A 296 12.85 17.19 1.67
N GLU A 297 12.69 17.36 2.98
CA GLU A 297 12.92 16.30 3.96
C GLU A 297 11.95 15.11 3.80
N VAL A 298 10.68 15.36 3.49
CA VAL A 298 9.70 14.31 3.16
C VAL A 298 10.12 13.54 1.91
N ILE A 299 10.51 14.24 0.85
CA ILE A 299 10.96 13.63 -0.42
C ILE A 299 12.20 12.76 -0.18
N ILE A 300 13.20 13.28 0.53
CA ILE A 300 14.44 12.58 0.88
C ILE A 300 14.12 11.28 1.65
N TRP A 301 13.26 11.37 2.67
CA TRP A 301 12.89 10.21 3.48
C TRP A 301 12.14 9.16 2.65
N LEU A 302 11.15 9.56 1.86
CA LEU A 302 10.39 8.65 0.99
C LEU A 302 11.29 7.95 -0.02
N ALA A 303 12.17 8.70 -0.70
CA ALA A 303 13.07 8.14 -1.71
C ALA A 303 13.95 7.03 -1.13
N LEU A 304 14.51 7.24 0.07
CA LEU A 304 15.31 6.23 0.76
C LEU A 304 14.49 4.99 1.12
N VAL A 305 13.34 5.19 1.78
CA VAL A 305 12.54 4.07 2.30
C VAL A 305 11.90 3.27 1.18
N ILE A 306 11.43 3.92 0.10
CA ILE A 306 10.92 3.25 -1.10
C ILE A 306 12.02 2.42 -1.74
N LYS A 307 13.21 2.99 -1.95
CA LYS A 307 14.32 2.24 -2.52
C LYS A 307 14.70 1.05 -1.64
N TRP A 308 14.79 1.24 -0.33
CA TRP A 308 15.08 0.14 0.59
C TRP A 308 14.02 -0.97 0.52
N ARG A 309 12.73 -0.62 0.59
CA ARG A 309 11.63 -1.60 0.60
C ARG A 309 11.46 -2.37 -0.70
N THR A 310 11.79 -1.75 -1.82
CA THR A 310 11.64 -2.36 -3.14
C THR A 310 12.81 -3.28 -3.52
N GLN A 311 13.95 -3.21 -2.82
CA GLN A 311 15.14 -4.01 -3.14
C GLN A 311 14.93 -5.54 -3.13
N PRO A 312 14.28 -6.14 -2.10
CA PRO A 312 14.14 -7.60 -2.04
C PRO A 312 13.24 -8.17 -3.15
N ALA A 313 12.35 -7.34 -3.69
CA ALA A 313 11.31 -7.76 -4.63
C ALA A 313 11.82 -7.90 -6.08
N GLY A 314 13.03 -7.40 -6.38
CA GLY A 314 13.62 -7.38 -7.72
C GLY A 314 14.03 -5.97 -8.17
N PRO A 315 14.63 -5.83 -9.37
CA PRO A 315 15.07 -4.54 -9.88
C PRO A 315 13.87 -3.65 -10.24
N LEU A 316 13.77 -2.49 -9.58
CA LEU A 316 12.85 -1.40 -9.91
C LEU A 316 13.67 -0.15 -10.27
N PRO A 317 14.01 0.06 -11.56
CA PRO A 317 14.85 1.17 -11.99
C PRO A 317 14.34 2.54 -11.51
N LYS A 318 13.02 2.72 -11.45
CA LYS A 318 12.43 3.99 -10.99
C LYS A 318 12.57 4.26 -9.50
N ALA A 319 12.74 3.21 -8.69
CA ALA A 319 13.11 3.40 -7.29
C ALA A 319 14.58 3.86 -7.16
N ASP A 320 15.45 3.41 -8.07
CA ASP A 320 16.83 3.90 -8.17
C ASP A 320 16.84 5.37 -8.59
N GLU A 321 16.17 5.71 -9.69
CA GLU A 321 16.09 7.08 -10.20
C GLU A 321 15.50 8.05 -9.18
N LEU A 322 14.54 7.61 -8.36
CA LEU A 322 13.97 8.43 -7.29
C LEU A 322 14.98 8.73 -6.18
N LEU A 323 15.76 7.73 -5.75
CA LEU A 323 16.83 7.94 -4.77
C LEU A 323 17.95 8.79 -5.36
N GLU A 324 18.39 8.49 -6.59
CA GLU A 324 19.40 9.25 -7.33
C GLU A 324 18.99 10.73 -7.45
N TYR A 325 17.76 11.01 -7.86
CA TYR A 325 17.22 12.36 -7.90
C TYR A 325 17.31 13.07 -6.55
N ALA A 326 16.94 12.41 -5.45
CA ALA A 326 17.01 13.02 -4.11
C ALA A 326 18.47 13.27 -3.67
N LEU A 327 19.38 12.35 -3.97
CA LEU A 327 20.80 12.49 -3.65
C LEU A 327 21.47 13.64 -4.42
N GLU A 328 21.07 13.88 -5.67
CA GLU A 328 21.60 14.97 -6.48
C GLU A 328 20.97 16.32 -6.14
N SER A 329 19.66 16.34 -5.91
CA SER A 329 18.90 17.58 -5.76
C SER A 329 19.01 18.21 -4.38
N PHE A 330 19.26 17.40 -3.34
CA PHE A 330 19.25 17.88 -1.95
C PHE A 330 20.61 17.75 -1.27
N PRO A 331 21.33 18.87 -1.01
CA PRO A 331 22.66 18.84 -0.40
C PRO A 331 22.72 18.16 0.97
N ALA A 332 21.61 18.14 1.71
CA ALA A 332 21.50 17.50 3.02
C ALA A 332 21.70 15.96 2.96
N THR A 333 21.64 15.35 1.78
CA THR A 333 21.80 13.91 1.59
C THR A 333 23.27 13.47 1.43
N ARG A 334 24.21 14.41 1.29
CA ARG A 334 25.63 14.13 1.01
C ARG A 334 26.35 13.37 2.11
N THR A 335 25.85 13.44 3.35
CA THR A 335 26.42 12.72 4.48
C THR A 335 25.36 11.88 5.17
N TRP A 336 25.75 10.69 5.63
CA TRP A 336 24.87 9.85 6.43
C TRP A 336 24.36 10.57 7.69
N LYS A 337 25.20 11.39 8.32
CA LYS A 337 24.83 12.14 9.53
C LYS A 337 23.63 13.05 9.28
N SER A 338 23.65 13.80 8.17
CA SER A 338 22.53 14.68 7.79
C SER A 338 21.32 13.88 7.31
N MET A 339 21.52 12.86 6.47
CA MET A 339 20.45 11.96 6.02
C MET A 339 19.71 11.32 7.20
N ALA A 340 20.45 10.75 8.15
CA ALA A 340 19.88 10.09 9.33
C ALA A 340 19.23 11.09 10.29
N LYS A 341 19.70 12.34 10.36
CA LYS A 341 19.01 13.40 11.11
C LYS A 341 17.63 13.68 10.52
N ILE A 342 17.52 13.76 9.19
CA ILE A 342 16.24 13.94 8.49
C ILE A 342 15.33 12.73 8.72
N CYS A 343 15.82 11.52 8.48
CA CYS A 343 15.04 10.30 8.63
C CYS A 343 14.47 10.10 10.05
N ARG A 344 15.18 10.56 11.09
CA ARG A 344 14.70 10.51 12.49
C ARG A 344 13.52 11.44 12.79
N LYS A 345 13.21 12.40 11.91
CA LYS A 345 11.99 13.23 12.03
C LYS A 345 10.72 12.46 11.64
N PHE A 346 10.85 11.31 10.99
CA PHE A 346 9.75 10.48 10.49
C PHE A 346 9.61 9.18 11.30
N TRP A 347 8.87 8.20 10.79
CA TRP A 347 8.80 6.87 11.39
C TRP A 347 10.14 6.15 11.30
N TRP A 348 10.94 6.28 12.36
CA TRP A 348 12.27 5.71 12.51
C TRP A 348 12.23 4.47 13.41
N PHE A 349 12.76 3.35 12.90
CA PHE A 349 12.94 2.14 13.69
C PHE A 349 14.43 1.82 13.70
N GLY A 350 15.08 1.96 14.87
CA GLY A 350 16.54 1.87 14.98
C GLY A 350 17.15 0.57 14.43
N ARG A 351 16.38 -0.52 14.47
CA ARG A 351 16.79 -1.82 13.88
C ARG A 351 17.06 -1.79 12.38
N PHE A 352 16.55 -0.80 11.64
CA PHE A 352 16.74 -0.69 10.19
C PHE A 352 17.83 0.32 9.81
N GLU A 353 18.52 0.93 10.79
CA GLU A 353 19.53 1.96 10.54
C GLU A 353 20.63 1.47 9.59
N THR A 354 21.10 0.23 9.80
CA THR A 354 22.18 -0.37 9.02
C THR A 354 21.76 -0.58 7.56
N GLU A 355 20.56 -1.08 7.32
CA GLU A 355 20.01 -1.36 6.00
C GLU A 355 19.69 -0.07 5.23
N TRP A 356 19.22 0.96 5.95
CA TRP A 356 18.99 2.29 5.38
C TRP A 356 20.31 2.95 4.99
N LYS A 357 21.34 2.85 5.84
CA LYS A 357 22.69 3.32 5.53
C LYS A 357 23.28 2.62 4.32
N ALA A 358 23.17 1.29 4.25
CA ALA A 358 23.65 0.51 3.11
C ALA A 358 22.91 0.88 1.81
N THR A 359 21.60 1.15 1.90
CA THR A 359 20.80 1.62 0.76
C THR A 359 21.27 2.98 0.26
N TRP A 360 21.49 3.92 1.17
CA TRP A 360 22.02 5.24 0.87
C TRP A 360 23.42 5.17 0.22
N GLN A 361 24.33 4.37 0.78
CA GLN A 361 25.69 4.17 0.23
C GLN A 361 25.66 3.64 -1.20
N ARG A 362 24.87 2.60 -1.47
CA ARG A 362 24.70 2.05 -2.83
C ARG A 362 24.14 3.07 -3.82
N GLY A 363 23.28 3.98 -3.37
CA GLY A 363 22.78 5.08 -4.18
C GLY A 363 23.89 6.05 -4.60
N LEU A 364 24.79 6.41 -3.66
CA LEU A 364 25.95 7.26 -3.96
C LEU A 364 26.94 6.59 -4.91
N GLU A 365 27.27 5.32 -4.67
CA GLU A 365 28.18 4.54 -5.53
C GLU A 365 27.67 4.49 -6.97
N ARG A 366 26.36 4.32 -7.17
CA ARG A 366 25.73 4.36 -8.49
C ARG A 366 25.85 5.72 -9.17
N LEU A 367 25.59 6.81 -8.45
CA LEU A 367 25.76 8.16 -8.99
C LEU A 367 27.20 8.43 -9.41
N GLU A 368 28.18 8.00 -8.61
CA GLU A 368 29.60 8.12 -8.97
C GLU A 368 29.94 7.31 -10.23
N GLN A 369 29.44 6.07 -10.34
CA GLN A 369 29.62 5.23 -11.53
C GLN A 369 28.99 5.88 -12.77
N GLN A 370 27.79 6.45 -12.65
CA GLN A 370 27.12 7.14 -13.75
C GLN A 370 27.92 8.38 -14.20
N ARG A 371 28.43 9.18 -13.26
CA ARG A 371 29.25 10.37 -13.56
C ARG A 371 30.55 10.00 -14.29
N ARG A 372 31.28 9.00 -13.78
CA ARG A 372 32.50 8.50 -14.44
C ARG A 372 32.21 7.95 -15.84
N GLY A 373 31.13 7.18 -15.99
CA GLY A 373 30.72 6.64 -17.29
C GLY A 373 30.24 7.68 -18.31
N VAL A 374 29.80 8.87 -17.85
CA VAL A 374 29.48 10.02 -18.72
C VAL A 374 30.77 10.77 -19.11
N GLU A 375 31.70 10.94 -18.18
CA GLU A 375 33.00 11.57 -18.43
C GLU A 375 33.85 10.75 -19.43
N GLU A 376 33.88 9.43 -19.29
CA GLU A 376 34.58 8.52 -20.22
C GLU A 376 33.97 8.53 -21.63
N ARG A 377 32.65 8.72 -21.76
CA ARG A 377 31.98 8.87 -23.07
C ARG A 377 32.15 10.26 -23.69
N ARG A 378 32.44 11.28 -22.87
CA ARG A 378 32.70 12.65 -23.32
C ARG A 378 34.18 12.91 -23.62
N ALA A 379 35.08 12.01 -23.24
CA ALA A 379 36.47 12.06 -23.67
C ALA A 379 36.54 11.89 -25.20
N PRO A 380 37.05 12.88 -25.96
CA PRO A 380 37.17 12.74 -27.40
C PRO A 380 38.09 11.55 -27.71
N LEU A 381 37.71 10.75 -28.72
CA LEU A 381 38.58 9.80 -29.42
C LEU A 381 39.75 10.58 -30.04
N ILE A 382 40.73 10.96 -29.22
CA ILE A 382 42.05 11.39 -29.67
C ILE A 382 42.91 10.14 -29.60
N ARG A 383 42.98 9.41 -30.72
CA ARG A 383 44.00 8.43 -31.14
C ARG A 383 43.37 7.62 -32.30
N GLY A 384 43.90 7.63 -33.52
CA GLY A 384 45.07 8.28 -34.10
C GLY A 384 45.03 8.13 -35.61
#